data_AF-A0A498EPT9-F1
#
_entry.id   AF-A0A498EPT9-F1
#
_cell.length_a   1.000
_cell.length_b   1.000
_cell.length_c   1.000
_cell.angle_alpha   90.00
_cell.angle_beta   90.00
_cell.angle_gamma   90.00
#
_symmetry.space_group_name_H-M   'P 1'
#
loop_
_entity.id
_entity.type
_entity.pdbx_description
1 polymer ?
#
loop_
_entity_poly.entity_id
_entity_poly.type
_entity_poly.pdbx_seq_one_letter_code
_entity_poly.pdbx_strand_id
1 'polypeptide(L)'
;SDAKVVGQIQAIFEQDWQAQALLAQDKPVPALPDAPPTAPPQGNYLVASPRAYNPAGVLESQAELPRLLAGAKRRVRVQVMDYAPLSFGPERSRPFYAVIDNALRGAAARGVQIELMVANWNTKKPDIAWLKSLALVPNVQIKVVTI
;
A
#
# COMPACT_ATOMS: atom_id res chain seq x y z
N SER A 1 13.05 20.07 8.09
CA SER A 1 11.86 19.19 8.02
C SER A 1 10.83 19.82 7.11
N ASP A 2 10.09 19.05 6.32
CA ASP A 2 9.00 19.57 5.49
C ASP A 2 7.79 19.89 6.38
N ALA A 3 7.47 21.18 6.54
CA ALA A 3 6.42 21.64 7.45
C ALA A 3 5.02 21.12 7.06
N LYS A 4 4.76 20.91 5.76
CA LYS A 4 3.48 20.39 5.28
C LYS A 4 3.32 18.93 5.68
N VAL A 5 4.34 18.10 5.42
CA VAL A 5 4.32 16.68 5.78
C VAL A 5 4.21 16.50 7.30
N VAL A 6 4.92 17.31 8.08
CA VAL A 6 4.83 17.28 9.55
C VAL A 6 3.41 17.60 10.02
N GLY A 7 2.79 18.66 9.49
CA GLY A 7 1.41 19.02 9.83
C GLY A 7 0.40 17.92 9.45
N GLN A 8 0.60 17.26 8.30
CA GLN A 8 -0.25 16.16 7.86
C GLN A 8 -0.11 14.92 8.77
N ILE A 9 1.11 14.58 9.20
CA ILE A 9 1.35 13.48 10.16
C ILE A 9 0.67 13.81 11.50
N GLN A 10 0.80 15.04 12.00
CA GLN A 10 0.13 15.46 13.23
C GLN A 10 -1.40 15.38 13.11
N ALA A 11 -1.97 15.75 11.95
CA ALA A 11 -3.41 15.64 11.73
C ALA A 11 -3.90 14.19 11.71
N ILE A 12 -3.12 13.26 11.13
CA ILE A 12 -3.44 11.82 11.21
C ILE A 12 -3.42 11.34 12.65
N PHE A 13 -2.36 11.69 13.40
CA PHE A 13 -2.23 11.30 14.80
C PHE A 13 -3.41 11.79 15.64
N GLU A 14 -3.77 13.07 15.51
CA GLU A 14 -4.88 13.65 16.29
C GLU A 14 -6.22 12.98 15.93
N GLN A 15 -6.47 12.71 14.65
CA GLN A 15 -7.66 11.98 14.21
C GLN A 15 -7.72 10.58 14.84
N ASP A 16 -6.63 9.81 14.79
CA ASP A 16 -6.56 8.47 15.36
C ASP A 16 -6.71 8.51 16.90
N TRP A 17 -6.11 9.51 17.55
CA TRP A 17 -6.19 9.72 18.98
C TRP A 17 -7.62 10.02 19.44
N GLN A 18 -8.34 10.88 18.71
CA GLN A 18 -9.75 11.17 18.98
C GLN A 18 -10.65 9.97 18.70
N ALA A 19 -10.38 9.23 17.62
CA ALA A 19 -11.12 8.02 17.26
C ALA A 19 -11.02 6.95 18.36
N GLN A 20 -9.88 6.85 19.04
CA GLN A 20 -9.67 5.87 20.10
C GLN A 20 -10.68 5.98 21.24
N ALA A 21 -11.12 7.20 21.60
CA ALA A 21 -12.12 7.39 22.66
C ALA A 21 -13.51 6.82 22.28
N LEU A 22 -13.86 6.84 20.99
CA LEU A 22 -15.09 6.24 20.47
C LEU A 22 -14.97 4.71 20.39
N LEU A 23 -13.84 4.21 19.88
CA LEU A 23 -13.56 2.79 19.79
C LEU A 23 -13.56 2.11 21.16
N ALA A 24 -13.02 2.76 22.19
CA ALA A 24 -13.04 2.27 23.57
C ALA A 24 -14.47 2.14 24.16
N GLN A 25 -15.47 2.74 23.51
CA GLN A 25 -16.89 2.67 23.88
C GLN A 25 -17.71 1.87 22.86
N ASP A 26 -17.07 1.10 21.98
CA ASP A 26 -17.69 0.38 20.86
C ASP A 26 -18.56 1.26 19.94
N LYS A 27 -18.22 2.56 19.84
CA LYS A 27 -18.90 3.52 18.97
C LYS A 27 -18.21 3.61 17.60
N PRO A 28 -18.97 3.80 16.51
CA PRO A 28 -18.38 3.99 15.19
C PRO A 28 -17.60 5.31 15.13
N VAL A 29 -16.46 5.28 14.43
CA VAL A 29 -15.67 6.48 14.13
C VAL A 29 -16.30 7.16 12.91
N PRO A 30 -16.66 8.45 12.99
CA PRO A 30 -17.22 9.16 11.85
C PRO A 30 -16.15 9.32 10.75
N ALA A 31 -16.54 9.11 9.50
CA ALA A 31 -15.68 9.39 8.36
C ALA A 31 -15.45 10.90 8.22
N LEU A 32 -14.25 11.27 7.77
CA LEU A 32 -13.92 12.64 7.45
C LEU A 32 -14.51 13.04 6.09
N PRO A 33 -14.86 14.33 5.88
CA PRO A 33 -15.26 14.82 4.57
C PRO A 33 -14.17 14.56 3.53
N ASP A 34 -14.55 14.09 2.34
CA ASP A 34 -13.58 13.89 1.27
C ASP A 34 -13.06 15.24 0.77
N ALA A 35 -11.76 15.45 0.91
CA ALA A 35 -11.07 16.68 0.52
C ALA A 35 -9.77 16.34 -0.24
N PRO A 36 -9.89 15.90 -1.51
CA PRO A 36 -8.72 15.57 -2.32
C PRO A 36 -7.86 16.81 -2.59
N PRO A 37 -6.56 16.64 -2.85
CA PRO A 37 -5.69 17.73 -3.29
C PRO A 37 -6.23 18.40 -4.57
N THR A 38 -6.12 19.72 -4.65
CA THR A 38 -6.53 20.52 -5.82
C THR A 38 -5.60 20.36 -7.02
N ALA A 39 -4.39 19.82 -6.82
CA ALA A 39 -3.41 19.57 -7.86
C ALA A 39 -2.69 18.24 -7.62
N PRO A 40 -2.16 17.60 -8.69
CA PRO A 40 -1.33 16.40 -8.55
C PRO A 40 -0.14 16.67 -7.61
N PRO A 41 0.17 15.75 -6.68
CA PRO A 41 1.30 15.93 -5.79
C PRO A 41 2.62 15.89 -6.57
N GLN A 42 3.58 16.71 -6.16
CA GLN A 42 4.92 16.78 -6.73
C GLN A 42 5.97 16.55 -5.63
N GLY A 43 7.10 15.95 -5.99
CA GLY A 43 8.18 15.67 -5.03
C GLY A 43 7.77 14.66 -3.97
N ASN A 44 8.12 14.94 -2.71
CA ASN A 44 7.79 14.11 -1.57
C ASN A 44 6.45 14.55 -0.97
N TYR A 45 5.55 13.62 -0.71
CA TYR A 45 4.23 13.90 -0.13
C TYR A 45 3.74 12.71 0.68
N LEU A 46 2.84 12.98 1.63
CA LEU A 46 2.26 11.97 2.49
C LEU A 46 1.04 11.31 1.84
N VAL A 47 0.94 9.99 2.02
CA VAL A 47 -0.26 9.19 1.72
C VAL A 47 -0.60 8.30 2.91
N ALA A 48 -1.89 8.03 3.12
CA ALA A 48 -2.38 7.24 4.24
C ALA A 48 -3.64 6.44 3.86
N SER A 49 -4.06 5.49 4.69
CA SER A 49 -5.26 4.68 4.47
C SER A 49 -5.87 4.25 5.80
N PRO A 50 -7.19 4.01 5.87
CA PRO A 50 -8.14 4.05 4.77
C PRO A 50 -8.60 5.48 4.43
N ARG A 51 -9.00 5.73 3.18
CA ARG A 51 -9.38 7.07 2.69
C ARG A 51 -10.41 7.78 3.55
N ALA A 52 -11.37 7.04 4.10
CA ALA A 52 -12.45 7.57 4.91
C ALA A 52 -11.98 8.34 6.16
N TYR A 53 -10.74 8.13 6.63
CA TYR A 53 -10.19 8.79 7.82
C TYR A 53 -8.93 9.62 7.51
N ASN A 54 -8.62 9.85 6.24
CA ASN A 54 -7.49 10.69 5.87
C ASN A 54 -7.86 12.18 6.03
N PRO A 55 -7.00 13.00 6.68
CA PRO A 55 -7.17 14.45 6.72
C PRO A 55 -7.12 15.09 5.32
N ALA A 56 -7.62 16.32 5.22
CA ALA A 56 -7.64 17.07 3.97
C ALA A 56 -6.25 17.15 3.31
N GLY A 57 -6.20 16.88 2.00
CA GLY A 57 -4.97 16.90 1.23
C GLY A 57 -4.03 15.70 1.43
N VAL A 58 -4.40 14.69 2.23
CA VAL A 58 -3.67 13.41 2.33
C VAL A 58 -4.31 12.39 1.39
N LEU A 59 -3.55 11.93 0.39
CA LEU A 59 -4.03 10.95 -0.59
C LEU A 59 -4.14 9.55 0.00
N GLU A 60 -5.01 8.73 -0.60
CA GLU A 60 -5.17 7.33 -0.24
C GLU A 60 -3.97 6.50 -0.73
N SER A 61 -3.22 5.91 0.20
CA SER A 61 -2.03 5.10 -0.11
C SER A 61 -2.36 3.88 -0.98
N GLN A 62 -3.52 3.25 -0.74
CA GLN A 62 -4.00 2.09 -1.50
C GLN A 62 -4.19 2.40 -2.99
N ALA A 63 -4.69 3.59 -3.33
CA ALA A 63 -4.89 4.03 -4.71
C ALA A 63 -3.61 4.63 -5.31
N GLU A 64 -2.79 5.28 -4.48
CA GLU A 64 -1.59 5.98 -4.92
C GLU A 64 -0.49 5.02 -5.39
N LEU A 65 -0.28 3.91 -4.69
CA LEU A 65 0.75 2.94 -5.07
C LEU A 65 0.54 2.37 -6.49
N PRO A 66 -0.66 1.89 -6.89
CA PRO A 66 -0.96 1.54 -8.28
C PRO A 66 -0.73 2.68 -9.27
N ARG A 67 -1.09 3.92 -8.92
CA ARG A 67 -0.89 5.09 -9.78
C ARG A 67 0.59 5.32 -10.07
N LEU A 68 1.45 5.22 -9.06
CA LEU A 68 2.90 5.32 -9.19
C LEU A 68 3.48 4.17 -10.04
N LEU A 69 3.02 2.94 -9.81
CA LEU A 69 3.40 1.78 -10.61
C LEU A 69 2.98 1.91 -12.08
N ALA A 70 1.82 2.51 -12.37
CA ALA A 70 1.37 2.81 -13.72
C ALA A 70 2.27 3.87 -14.40
N GLY A 71 2.80 4.83 -13.64
CA GLY A 71 3.74 5.85 -14.12
C GLY A 71 5.17 5.36 -14.35
N ALA A 72 5.56 4.23 -13.76
CA ALA A 72 6.92 3.70 -13.83
C ALA A 72 7.37 3.42 -15.28
N LYS A 73 8.61 3.79 -15.60
CA LYS A 73 9.18 3.72 -16.96
C LYS A 73 10.31 2.71 -17.14
N ARG A 74 11.10 2.44 -16.08
CA ARG A 74 12.34 1.65 -16.20
C ARG A 74 12.46 0.55 -15.16
N ARG A 75 12.37 0.90 -13.88
CA ARG A 75 12.58 -0.02 -12.77
C ARG A 75 11.71 0.35 -11.57
N VAL A 76 11.20 -0.66 -10.89
CA VAL A 76 10.56 -0.57 -9.58
C VAL A 76 11.30 -1.52 -8.63
N ARG A 77 11.76 -0.99 -7.50
CA ARG A 77 12.33 -1.79 -6.40
C ARG A 77 11.37 -1.78 -5.24
N VAL A 78 11.02 -2.96 -4.75
CA VAL A 78 10.10 -3.14 -3.64
C VAL A 78 10.77 -3.98 -2.58
N GLN A 79 10.80 -3.48 -1.35
CA GLN A 79 11.14 -4.27 -0.18
C GLN A 79 9.89 -4.38 0.68
N VAL A 80 9.44 -5.60 0.92
CA VAL A 80 8.22 -5.87 1.68
C VAL A 80 8.44 -7.05 2.60
N MET A 81 7.72 -7.02 3.72
CA MET A 81 7.72 -8.11 4.69
C MET A 81 7.09 -9.37 4.08
N ASP A 82 5.82 -9.25 3.68
CA ASP A 82 5.04 -10.32 3.08
C ASP A 82 4.42 -9.88 1.76
N TYR A 83 4.49 -10.76 0.76
CA TYR A 83 3.82 -10.61 -0.52
C TYR A 83 2.84 -11.77 -0.73
N ALA A 84 1.56 -11.42 -0.71
CA ALA A 84 0.48 -12.23 -1.25
C ALA A 84 -0.65 -11.29 -1.70
N PRO A 85 -1.27 -11.49 -2.88
CA PRO A 85 -2.47 -10.77 -3.32
C PRO A 85 -3.71 -11.27 -2.56
N LEU A 86 -3.66 -11.21 -1.24
CA LEU A 86 -4.68 -11.71 -0.33
C LEU A 86 -4.93 -10.63 0.73
N SER A 87 -6.20 -10.26 0.92
CA SER A 87 -6.60 -9.37 2.01
C SER A 87 -6.94 -10.16 3.28
N PHE A 88 -7.25 -9.45 4.36
CA PHE A 88 -7.86 -10.01 5.57
C PHE A 88 -9.36 -9.73 5.52
N GLY A 89 -10.16 -10.79 5.39
CA GLY A 89 -11.61 -10.70 5.39
C GLY A 89 -12.24 -11.18 6.71
N PRO A 90 -13.58 -11.12 6.80
CA PRO A 90 -14.33 -11.68 7.92
C PRO A 90 -13.97 -13.15 8.17
N GLU A 91 -14.10 -13.60 9.41
CA GLU A 91 -13.91 -15.01 9.80
C GLU A 91 -12.53 -15.58 9.43
N ARG A 92 -11.49 -14.75 9.44
CA ARG A 92 -10.12 -15.11 9.04
C ARG A 92 -10.02 -15.58 7.58
N SER A 93 -10.97 -15.21 6.73
CA SER A 93 -10.88 -15.44 5.30
C SER A 93 -9.72 -14.64 4.69
N ARG A 94 -9.16 -15.16 3.60
CA ARG A 94 -8.10 -14.52 2.82
C ARG A 94 -8.59 -14.29 1.39
N PRO A 95 -9.54 -13.36 1.17
CA PRO A 95 -10.07 -13.12 -0.17
C PRO A 95 -8.96 -12.55 -1.09
N PHE A 96 -9.05 -12.89 -2.37
CA PHE A 96 -8.10 -12.40 -3.36
C PHE A 96 -8.18 -10.87 -3.48
N TYR A 97 -7.02 -10.22 -3.41
CA TYR A 97 -6.85 -8.78 -3.48
C TYR A 97 -5.85 -8.44 -4.58
N ALA A 98 -6.39 -8.18 -5.77
CA ALA A 98 -5.63 -8.09 -7.00
C ALA A 98 -4.93 -6.73 -7.20
N VAL A 99 -5.27 -5.69 -6.44
CA VAL A 99 -4.97 -4.30 -6.80
C VAL A 99 -3.48 -4.06 -7.00
N ILE A 100 -2.63 -4.47 -6.04
CA ILE A 100 -1.18 -4.26 -6.13
C ILE A 100 -0.52 -5.29 -7.04
N ASP A 101 -0.96 -6.55 -7.03
CA ASP A 101 -0.41 -7.61 -7.90
C ASP A 101 -0.66 -7.30 -9.39
N ASN A 102 -1.86 -6.85 -9.75
CA ASN A 102 -2.18 -6.40 -11.11
C ASN A 102 -1.33 -5.19 -11.51
N ALA A 103 -1.08 -4.24 -10.60
CA ALA A 103 -0.25 -3.08 -10.89
C ALA A 103 1.22 -3.46 -11.15
N LEU A 104 1.77 -4.39 -10.34
CA LEU A 104 3.13 -4.92 -10.54
C LEU A 104 3.24 -5.68 -11.86
N ARG A 105 2.31 -6.60 -12.14
CA ARG A 105 2.27 -7.37 -13.40
C ARG A 105 2.07 -6.45 -14.61
N GLY A 106 1.20 -5.45 -14.48
CA GLY A 106 0.96 -4.46 -15.52
C GLY A 106 2.20 -3.61 -15.80
N ALA A 107 2.98 -3.23 -14.78
CA ALA A 107 4.26 -2.56 -14.98
C ALA A 107 5.28 -3.47 -15.69
N ALA A 108 5.40 -4.72 -15.24
CA ALA A 108 6.28 -5.71 -15.85
C ALA A 108 5.95 -5.97 -17.33
N ALA A 109 4.65 -6.07 -17.66
CA ALA A 109 4.16 -6.24 -19.04
C ALA A 109 4.50 -5.06 -19.96
N ARG A 110 4.67 -3.84 -19.41
CA ARG A 110 5.13 -2.66 -20.16
C ARG A 110 6.67 -2.61 -20.33
N GLY A 111 7.40 -3.64 -19.89
CA GLY A 111 8.86 -3.69 -19.95
C GLY A 111 9.57 -3.04 -18.76
N VAL A 112 8.85 -2.69 -17.69
CA VAL A 112 9.47 -2.16 -16.46
C VAL A 112 10.08 -3.30 -15.66
N GLN A 113 11.34 -3.16 -15.27
CA GLN A 113 12.02 -4.13 -14.42
C GLN A 113 11.48 -4.07 -12.98
N ILE A 114 10.89 -5.16 -12.49
CA ILE A 114 10.41 -5.28 -11.11
C ILE A 114 11.43 -6.09 -10.31
N GLU A 115 11.93 -5.52 -9.22
CA GLU A 115 12.87 -6.14 -8.30
C GLU A 115 12.24 -6.19 -6.91
N LEU A 116 11.77 -7.36 -6.49
CA LEU A 116 11.10 -7.58 -5.22
C LEU A 116 12.05 -8.26 -4.23
N MET A 117 12.21 -7.69 -3.04
CA MET A 117 12.86 -8.30 -1.88
C MET A 117 11.81 -8.64 -0.83
N VAL A 118 11.72 -9.91 -0.46
CA VAL A 118 10.77 -10.43 0.54
C VAL A 118 11.49 -11.13 1.69
N ALA A 119 10.89 -11.10 2.87
CA ALA A 119 11.42 -11.84 4.01
C ALA A 119 11.35 -13.37 3.78
N ASN A 120 12.27 -14.11 4.41
CA ASN A 120 12.36 -15.57 4.32
C ASN A 120 11.07 -16.29 4.75
N TRP A 121 10.31 -15.72 5.69
CA TRP A 121 9.06 -16.31 6.14
C TRP A 121 7.96 -16.30 5.07
N ASN A 122 8.06 -15.46 4.03
CA ASN A 122 7.09 -15.43 2.93
C ASN A 122 7.23 -16.64 1.99
N THR A 123 8.17 -17.55 2.28
CA THR A 123 8.31 -18.86 1.62
C THR A 123 7.44 -19.95 2.26
N LYS A 124 6.68 -19.63 3.32
CA LYS A 124 5.70 -20.53 3.92
C LYS A 124 4.47 -20.68 3.01
N LYS A 125 3.77 -21.82 3.13
CA LYS A 125 2.48 -22.02 2.47
C LYS A 125 1.39 -21.23 3.20
N PRO A 126 0.39 -20.68 2.48
CA PRO A 126 0.20 -20.77 1.03
C PRO A 126 0.98 -19.70 0.22
N ASP A 127 1.58 -18.71 0.88
CA ASP A 127 2.06 -17.47 0.24
C ASP A 127 3.17 -17.68 -0.80
N ILE A 128 3.99 -18.72 -0.65
CA ILE A 128 5.01 -19.11 -1.65
C ILE A 128 4.42 -19.36 -3.05
N ALA A 129 3.15 -19.78 -3.17
CA ALA A 129 2.52 -19.98 -4.46
C ALA A 129 2.39 -18.67 -5.23
N TRP A 130 2.14 -17.56 -4.53
CA TRP A 130 2.04 -16.22 -5.12
C TRP A 130 3.38 -15.67 -5.56
N LEU A 131 4.44 -15.90 -4.76
CA LEU A 131 5.80 -15.57 -5.18
C LEU A 131 6.20 -16.32 -6.46
N LYS A 132 5.92 -17.63 -6.53
CA LYS A 132 6.18 -18.43 -7.72
C LYS A 132 5.39 -17.93 -8.93
N SER A 133 4.11 -17.63 -8.76
CA SER A 133 3.25 -17.08 -9.81
C SER A 133 3.77 -15.74 -10.34
N LEU A 134 4.24 -14.87 -9.46
CA LEU A 134 4.79 -13.57 -9.86
C LEU A 134 6.16 -13.72 -10.55
N ALA A 135 7.01 -14.66 -10.10
CA ALA A 135 8.32 -14.91 -10.68
C ALA A 135 8.29 -15.44 -12.13
N LEU A 136 7.15 -15.98 -12.57
CA LEU A 136 6.95 -16.41 -13.97
C LEU A 136 6.71 -15.23 -14.92
N VAL A 137 6.45 -14.02 -14.41
CA VAL A 137 6.18 -12.84 -15.23
C VAL A 137 7.50 -12.29 -15.76
N PRO A 138 7.63 -12.04 -17.08
CA PRO A 138 8.82 -11.39 -17.64
C PRO A 138 9.14 -10.08 -16.93
N ASN A 139 10.42 -9.73 -16.83
CA ASN A 139 10.92 -8.54 -16.15
C ASN A 139 10.70 -8.52 -14.62
N VAL A 140 10.26 -9.62 -14.00
CA VAL A 140 10.19 -9.73 -12.54
C VAL A 140 11.36 -10.54 -11.99
N GLN A 141 12.02 -10.00 -10.97
CA GLN A 141 13.03 -10.67 -10.17
C GLN A 141 12.63 -10.63 -8.71
N ILE A 142 12.70 -11.79 -8.04
CA ILE A 142 12.39 -11.91 -6.61
C ILE A 142 13.63 -12.42 -5.89
N LYS A 143 14.01 -11.74 -4.81
CA LYS A 143 15.05 -12.16 -3.87
C LYS A 143 14.44 -12.36 -2.50
N VAL A 144 14.83 -13.46 -1.87
CA VAL A 144 14.48 -13.74 -0.48
C VAL A 144 15.61 -13.27 0.41
N VAL A 145 15.29 -12.50 1.45
CA VAL A 145 16.24 -12.04 2.46
C VAL A 145 15.89 -12.61 3.83
N THR A 146 16.93 -12.98 4.59
CA THR A 146 16.77 -13.29 6.01
C THR A 146 16.72 -11.97 6.77
N ILE A 147 15.66 -11.78 7.55
CA ILE A 147 15.46 -10.64 8.44
C ILE A 147 15.50 -11.16 9.87
#